data_AF-A0A846GIS8-F1
#
_entry.id   AF-A0A846GIS8-F1
#
_cell.length_a   1.000
_cell.length_b   1.000
_cell.length_c   1.000
_cell.angle_alpha   90.00
_cell.angle_beta   90.00
_cell.angle_gamma   90.00
#
_symmetry.space_group_name_H-M   'P 1'
#
loop_
_entity.id
_entity.type
_entity.pdbx_description
1 polymer ?
#
loop_
_entity_poly.entity_id
_entity_poly.type
_entity_poly.pdbx_seq_one_letter_code
_entity_poly.pdbx_strand_id
1 'polypeptide(L)'
;MMIFSLVGCNRSSKTITAFRDSGIPETEYWQIESIQSGDRVLVKKGFRKRTLQLCGLGDLTLDAKPYLQQQVKQSPDVVPVVFAGKDKDKDTWYGDIWVGMGDDEESATGLLLFNGLARLSNDYYTCANGDSLKLAENLAREQKVGVWADR
;
A
#
# COMPACT_ATOMS: atom_id res chain seq x y z
N MET A 1 -60.47 0.92 -18.83
CA MET A 1 -59.47 2.00 -18.78
C MET A 1 -58.74 1.86 -17.45
N MET A 2 -57.51 1.35 -17.47
CA MET A 2 -56.76 0.89 -16.29
C MET A 2 -56.13 2.06 -15.52
N ILE A 3 -56.30 2.03 -14.20
CA ILE A 3 -55.66 2.94 -13.25
C ILE A 3 -54.28 2.33 -12.92
N PHE A 4 -53.21 3.04 -13.27
CA PHE A 4 -51.85 2.69 -12.84
C PHE A 4 -51.64 3.21 -11.41
N SER A 5 -51.62 2.30 -10.44
CA SER A 5 -51.14 2.58 -9.09
C SER A 5 -49.62 2.70 -9.10
N LEU A 6 -49.10 3.89 -8.79
CA LEU A 6 -47.69 4.11 -8.51
C LEU A 6 -47.34 3.47 -7.17
N VAL A 7 -46.74 2.28 -7.21
CA VAL A 7 -46.10 1.66 -6.05
C VAL A 7 -44.82 2.45 -5.75
N GLY A 8 -44.87 3.28 -4.71
CA GLY A 8 -43.72 3.98 -4.18
C GLY A 8 -42.66 2.98 -3.68
N CYS A 9 -41.49 2.97 -4.30
CA CYS A 9 -40.31 2.28 -3.77
C CYS A 9 -39.82 3.02 -2.52
N ASN A 10 -40.23 2.54 -1.35
CA ASN A 10 -39.65 2.97 -0.08
C ASN A 10 -38.27 2.31 0.08
N ARG A 11 -37.22 2.90 -0.51
CA ARG A 11 -35.83 2.46 -0.29
C ARG A 11 -35.42 2.84 1.13
N SER A 12 -35.63 1.92 2.06
CA SER A 12 -34.97 1.96 3.36
C SER A 12 -33.46 1.79 3.14
N SER A 13 -32.74 2.92 3.13
CA SER A 13 -31.28 2.92 3.19
C SER A 13 -30.87 2.39 4.56
N LYS A 14 -30.52 1.10 4.64
CA LYS A 14 -29.87 0.55 5.81
C LYS A 14 -28.43 1.05 5.83
N THR A 15 -28.18 2.10 6.61
CA THR A 15 -26.82 2.52 6.95
C THR A 15 -26.18 1.41 7.77
N ILE A 16 -25.19 0.72 7.20
CA ILE A 16 -24.36 -0.21 7.96
C ILE A 16 -23.30 0.62 8.66
N THR A 17 -23.48 0.83 9.96
CA THR A 17 -22.45 1.41 10.81
C THR A 17 -21.45 0.30 11.13
N ALA A 18 -20.32 0.28 10.43
CA ALA A 18 -19.21 -0.58 10.77
C ALA A 18 -18.43 0.06 11.93
N PHE A 19 -18.34 -0.64 13.06
CA PHE A 19 -17.47 -0.24 14.17
C PHE A 19 -16.04 -0.65 13.81
N ARG A 20 -15.09 0.30 13.85
CA ARG A 20 -13.66 -0.01 13.64
C ARG A 20 -13.18 -0.90 14.80
N ASP A 21 -12.61 -2.03 14.45
CA ASP A 21 -11.81 -2.80 15.39
C ASP A 21 -10.55 -2.00 15.71
N SER A 22 -10.17 -1.91 16.99
CA SER A 22 -9.08 -1.03 17.47
C SER A 22 -7.69 -1.48 17.01
N GLY A 23 -7.59 -2.60 16.29
CA GLY A 23 -6.37 -3.10 15.65
C GLY A 23 -6.19 -2.71 14.19
N ILE A 24 -7.15 -2.01 13.55
CA ILE A 24 -7.03 -1.62 12.13
C ILE A 24 -6.19 -0.34 12.02
N PRO A 25 -5.00 -0.41 11.41
CA PRO A 25 -4.10 0.74 11.36
C PRO A 25 -4.74 1.91 10.61
N GLU A 26 -4.50 3.12 11.10
CA GLU A 26 -5.07 4.34 10.52
C GLU A 26 -4.25 4.80 9.31
N THR A 27 -4.98 5.14 8.23
CA THR A 27 -4.41 5.84 7.08
C THR A 27 -4.19 7.30 7.45
N GLU A 28 -2.94 7.75 7.32
CA GLU A 28 -2.56 9.14 7.45
C GLU A 28 -2.03 9.68 6.12
N TYR A 29 -2.20 10.97 5.86
CA TYR A 29 -1.65 11.63 4.68
C TYR A 29 -0.31 12.30 5.00
N TRP A 30 0.75 11.95 4.25
CA TRP A 30 2.12 12.44 4.45
C TRP A 30 2.77 12.83 3.12
N GLN A 31 3.68 13.81 3.16
CA GLN A 31 4.52 14.15 2.02
C GLN A 31 5.72 13.20 1.94
N ILE A 32 6.04 12.70 0.75
CA ILE A 32 7.28 11.95 0.53
C ILE A 32 8.43 12.94 0.35
N GLU A 33 9.39 12.91 1.27
CA GLU A 33 10.57 13.78 1.21
C GLU A 33 11.69 13.16 0.38
N SER A 34 11.95 11.85 0.52
CA SER A 34 12.95 11.15 -0.32
C SER A 34 12.80 9.63 -0.28
N ILE A 35 13.30 8.97 -1.33
CA ILE A 35 13.47 7.51 -1.38
C ILE A 35 14.92 7.18 -1.02
N GLN A 36 15.12 6.56 0.14
CA GLN A 36 16.43 6.24 0.70
C GLN A 36 16.98 4.94 0.09
N SER A 37 16.17 3.89 0.05
CA SER A 37 16.46 2.57 -0.57
C SER A 37 15.22 2.02 -1.28
N GLY A 38 15.30 0.81 -1.84
CA GLY A 38 14.17 0.16 -2.53
C GLY A 38 12.96 -0.13 -1.64
N ASP A 39 13.14 -0.08 -0.32
CA ASP A 39 12.13 -0.32 0.70
C ASP A 39 12.06 0.78 1.77
N ARG A 40 12.87 1.85 1.69
CA ARG A 40 12.87 2.92 2.71
C ARG A 40 12.55 4.27 2.13
N VAL A 41 11.59 4.93 2.76
CA VAL A 41 11.05 6.22 2.37
C VAL A 41 11.10 7.16 3.56
N LEU A 42 11.63 8.37 3.36
CA LEU A 42 11.52 9.45 4.33
C LEU A 42 10.22 10.20 4.06
N VAL A 43 9.31 10.22 5.02
CA VAL A 43 8.04 10.95 4.94
C VAL A 43 7.99 12.10 5.93
N LYS A 44 7.26 13.16 5.59
CA LYS A 44 7.13 14.38 6.37
C LYS A 44 5.67 14.83 6.52
N LYS A 45 5.32 15.31 7.71
CA LYS A 45 4.03 15.93 8.03
C LYS A 45 4.24 17.12 8.98
N GLY A 46 4.15 18.33 8.44
CA GLY A 46 4.55 19.55 9.17
C GLY A 46 6.03 19.50 9.58
N PHE A 47 6.31 19.59 10.88
CA PHE A 47 7.67 19.48 11.44
C PHE A 47 8.11 18.05 11.74
N ARG A 48 7.22 17.06 11.60
CA ARG A 48 7.53 15.66 11.90
C ARG A 48 8.11 14.98 10.66
N LYS A 49 9.23 14.28 10.83
CA LYS A 49 9.82 13.38 9.83
C LYS A 49 9.85 11.96 10.36
N ARG A 50 9.64 10.97 9.49
CA ARG A 50 9.70 9.55 9.83
C ARG A 50 10.38 8.80 8.69
N THR A 51 11.35 7.95 9.02
CA THR A 51 11.78 6.89 8.11
C THR A 51 10.75 5.77 8.17
N LEU A 52 10.16 5.46 7.03
CA LEU A 52 9.22 4.39 6.82
C LEU A 52 9.91 3.28 6.01
N GLN A 53 9.92 2.07 6.54
CA GLN A 53 10.29 0.86 5.83
C GLN A 53 9.02 0.18 5.33
N LEU A 54 8.98 -0.09 4.02
CA LEU A 54 7.89 -0.82 3.36
C LEU A 54 7.81 -2.23 3.94
N CYS A 55 6.61 -2.58 4.41
CA CYS A 55 6.36 -3.80 5.15
C CYS A 55 6.35 -5.02 4.22
N GLY A 56 6.83 -6.17 4.70
CA GLY A 56 6.63 -7.43 3.97
C GLY A 56 7.59 -7.66 2.79
N LEU A 57 8.66 -6.87 2.65
CA LEU A 57 9.64 -7.01 1.56
C LEU A 57 10.93 -7.70 2.03
N GLY A 58 11.44 -8.60 1.18
CA GLY A 58 12.77 -9.21 1.26
C GLY A 58 13.39 -9.33 -0.14
N ASP A 59 14.65 -9.73 -0.23
CA ASP A 59 15.38 -9.98 -1.49
C ASP A 59 15.17 -8.89 -2.56
N LEU A 60 15.35 -7.62 -2.19
CA LEU A 60 15.17 -6.48 -3.10
C LEU A 60 16.21 -6.49 -4.23
N THR A 61 15.74 -6.22 -5.44
CA THR A 61 16.58 -5.98 -6.61
C THR A 61 17.19 -4.58 -6.59
N LEU A 62 18.24 -4.36 -7.39
CA LEU A 62 18.85 -3.03 -7.55
C LEU A 62 17.88 -2.02 -8.19
N ASP A 63 16.87 -2.49 -8.93
CA ASP A 63 15.89 -1.67 -9.65
C ASP A 63 14.70 -1.23 -8.78
N ALA A 64 14.55 -1.77 -7.56
CA ALA A 64 13.47 -1.40 -6.66
C ALA A 64 13.47 0.10 -6.31
N LYS A 65 14.64 0.67 -6.01
CA LYS A 65 14.79 2.10 -5.68
C LYS A 65 14.41 3.01 -6.86
N PRO A 66 15.01 2.89 -8.07
CA PRO A 66 14.67 3.76 -9.18
C PRO A 66 13.20 3.60 -9.60
N TYR A 67 12.65 2.38 -9.52
CA TYR A 67 11.23 2.15 -9.78
C TYR A 67 10.34 2.93 -8.80
N LEU A 68 10.60 2.82 -7.49
CA LEU A 68 9.81 3.54 -6.48
C LEU A 68 9.95 5.07 -6.63
N GLN A 69 11.15 5.56 -6.98
CA GLN A 69 11.34 6.98 -7.29
C GLN A 69 10.49 7.44 -8.48
N GLN A 70 10.30 6.61 -9.49
CA GLN A 70 9.44 6.92 -10.63
C GLN A 70 7.97 6.99 -10.21
N GLN A 71 7.48 6.01 -9.44
CA GLN A 71 6.08 5.98 -8.98
C GLN A 71 5.76 7.21 -8.11
N VAL A 72 6.69 7.59 -7.23
CA VAL A 72 6.52 8.76 -6.35
C VAL A 72 6.52 10.07 -7.13
N LYS A 73 7.34 10.21 -8.18
CA LYS A 73 7.31 11.40 -9.04
C LYS A 73 5.98 11.59 -9.79
N GLN A 74 5.27 10.49 -10.00
CA GLN A 74 3.96 10.46 -10.64
C GLN A 74 2.82 10.65 -9.62
N SER A 75 3.12 10.59 -8.33
CA SER A 75 2.12 10.71 -7.28
C SER A 75 1.85 12.16 -6.90
N PRO A 76 0.67 12.46 -6.29
CA PRO A 76 0.45 13.73 -5.62
C PRO A 76 1.53 14.00 -4.55
N ASP A 77 1.75 15.28 -4.23
CA ASP A 77 2.73 15.69 -3.21
C ASP A 77 2.49 15.07 -1.83
N VAL A 78 1.24 14.70 -1.54
CA VAL A 78 0.81 14.07 -0.31
C VAL A 78 0.15 12.75 -0.64
N VAL A 79 0.64 11.67 -0.03
CA VAL A 79 0.16 10.30 -0.26
C VAL A 79 -0.48 9.72 0.99
N PRO A 80 -1.40 8.75 0.84
CA PRO A 80 -1.83 7.91 1.94
C PRO A 80 -0.67 7.04 2.44
N VAL A 81 -0.54 6.94 3.76
CA VAL A 81 0.44 6.14 4.49
C VAL A 81 -0.28 5.37 5.58
N VAL A 82 -0.03 4.06 5.67
CA VAL A 82 -0.52 3.22 6.75
C VAL A 82 0.67 2.73 7.55
N PHE A 83 0.70 3.05 8.84
CA PHE A 83 1.73 2.58 9.76
C PHE A 83 1.28 1.27 10.42
N ALA A 84 2.03 0.20 10.18
CA ALA A 84 1.82 -1.11 10.80
C ALA A 84 2.50 -1.23 12.18
N GLY A 85 3.59 -0.48 12.40
CA GLY A 85 4.30 -0.51 13.66
C GLY A 85 5.56 0.35 13.66
N LYS A 86 6.33 0.27 14.75
CA LYS A 86 7.61 0.98 14.90
C LYS A 86 8.67 0.07 15.52
N ASP A 87 9.82 -0.03 14.87
CA ASP A 87 11.07 -0.49 15.48
C ASP A 87 11.56 0.58 16.47
N LYS A 88 11.45 0.30 17.77
CA LYS A 88 11.87 1.25 18.80
C LYS A 88 13.39 1.42 18.84
N ASP A 89 14.15 0.39 18.47
CA ASP A 89 15.61 0.40 18.55
C ASP A 89 16.23 1.14 17.37
N LYS A 90 15.57 1.08 16.20
CA LYS A 90 16.06 1.70 14.96
C LYS A 90 15.36 3.02 14.60
N ASP A 91 14.47 3.51 15.46
CA ASP A 91 13.58 4.66 15.20
C ASP A 91 12.91 4.62 13.81
N THR A 92 12.59 3.42 13.33
CA THR A 92 12.08 3.18 11.98
C THR A 92 10.63 2.71 12.07
N TRP A 93 9.76 3.31 11.28
CA TRP A 93 8.37 2.88 11.17
C TRP A 93 8.24 1.79 10.10
N TYR A 94 7.34 0.84 10.31
CA TYR A 94 6.95 -0.13 9.30
C TYR A 94 5.56 0.20 8.79
N GLY A 95 5.33 0.02 7.49
CA GLY A 95 4.04 0.33 6.90
C GLY A 95 4.08 0.29 5.39
N ASP A 96 3.15 1.00 4.77
CA ASP A 96 3.02 1.08 3.32
C ASP A 96 2.60 2.48 2.90
N ILE A 97 2.84 2.81 1.64
CA ILE A 97 2.41 4.06 1.01
C ILE A 97 1.64 3.73 -0.26
N TRP A 98 0.68 4.59 -0.59
CA TRP A 98 -0.09 4.49 -1.82
C TRP A 98 0.42 5.53 -2.82
N VAL A 99 0.87 5.06 -3.98
CA VAL A 99 1.49 5.86 -5.03
C VAL A 99 0.72 5.65 -6.34
N GLY A 100 0.62 6.67 -7.18
CA GLY A 100 -0.17 6.63 -8.41
C GLY A 100 -0.76 7.99 -8.79
N MET A 101 -1.37 8.09 -9.96
CA MET A 101 -1.95 9.35 -10.46
C MET A 101 -3.48 9.35 -10.29
N GLY A 102 -4.02 10.36 -9.61
CA GLY A 102 -5.46 10.62 -9.60
C GLY A 102 -6.23 9.60 -8.76
N ASP A 103 -7.24 8.97 -9.35
CA ASP A 103 -8.13 8.02 -8.66
C ASP A 103 -7.54 6.60 -8.56
N ASP A 104 -6.45 6.33 -9.28
CA ASP A 104 -5.78 5.02 -9.31
C ASP A 104 -4.52 5.07 -8.42
N GLU A 105 -4.73 4.79 -7.14
CA GLU A 105 -3.66 4.66 -6.14
C GLU A 105 -3.30 3.18 -5.91
N GLU A 106 -2.01 2.88 -5.91
CA GLU A 106 -1.49 1.52 -5.75
C GLU A 106 -0.54 1.42 -4.56
N SER A 107 -0.59 0.28 -3.86
CA SER A 107 0.37 -0.03 -2.79
C SER A 107 1.79 -0.08 -3.36
N ALA A 108 2.70 0.75 -2.83
CA ALA A 108 4.11 0.72 -3.25
C ALA A 108 4.74 -0.65 -3.00
N THR A 109 4.43 -1.28 -1.87
CA THR A 109 4.85 -2.64 -1.56
C THR A 109 4.31 -3.63 -2.58
N GLY A 110 3.01 -3.55 -2.90
CA GLY A 110 2.36 -4.40 -3.89
C GLY A 110 2.97 -4.25 -5.28
N LEU A 111 3.26 -3.03 -5.71
CA LEU A 111 3.91 -2.75 -7.00
C LEU A 111 5.31 -3.38 -7.09
N LEU A 112 6.11 -3.29 -6.02
CA LEU A 112 7.45 -3.90 -6.00
C LEU A 112 7.37 -5.42 -6.12
N LEU A 113 6.41 -6.06 -5.43
CA LEU A 113 6.20 -7.50 -5.51
C LEU A 113 5.68 -7.93 -6.89
N PHE A 114 4.66 -7.24 -7.40
CA PHE A 114 4.02 -7.54 -8.67
C PHE A 114 4.99 -7.44 -9.85
N ASN A 115 5.91 -6.48 -9.82
CA ASN A 115 6.94 -6.32 -10.85
C ASN A 115 8.17 -7.23 -10.63
N GLY A 116 8.15 -8.11 -9.62
CA GLY A 116 9.27 -9.00 -9.30
C GLY A 116 10.53 -8.26 -8.84
N LEU A 117 10.39 -7.05 -8.29
CA LEU A 117 11.50 -6.23 -7.80
C LEU A 117 11.88 -6.54 -6.35
N ALA A 118 11.08 -7.35 -5.66
CA ALA A 118 11.31 -7.87 -4.34
C ALA A 118 10.60 -9.23 -4.18
N ARG A 119 10.94 -9.96 -3.11
CA ARG A 119 10.17 -11.10 -2.61
C ARG A 119 9.37 -10.72 -1.39
N LEU A 120 8.31 -11.48 -1.15
CA LEU A 120 7.54 -11.39 0.07
C LEU A 120 8.35 -11.98 1.23
N SER A 121 8.54 -11.20 2.29
CA SER A 121 9.21 -11.68 3.50
C SER A 121 8.28 -12.61 4.30
N ASN A 122 8.85 -13.47 5.15
CA ASN A 122 8.07 -14.44 5.91
C ASN A 122 7.11 -13.80 6.94
N ASP A 123 7.36 -12.57 7.35
CA ASP A 123 6.57 -11.80 8.33
C ASP A 123 5.48 -10.93 7.68
N TYR A 124 5.18 -11.12 6.39
CA TYR A 124 4.20 -10.32 5.65
C TYR A 124 2.78 -10.30 6.24
N TYR A 125 2.41 -11.32 7.02
CA TYR A 125 1.11 -11.40 7.70
C TYR A 125 0.95 -10.35 8.80
N THR A 126 2.03 -9.69 9.21
CA THR A 126 2.00 -8.56 10.15
C THR A 126 1.70 -7.22 9.45
N CYS A 127 1.73 -7.20 8.12
CA CYS A 127 1.41 -6.03 7.31
C CYS A 127 -0.11 -5.90 7.12
N ALA A 128 -0.60 -4.66 7.06
CA ALA A 128 -2.03 -4.37 6.90
C ALA A 128 -2.66 -5.04 5.66
N ASN A 129 -1.88 -5.22 4.59
CA ASN A 129 -2.33 -5.74 3.29
C ASN A 129 -1.77 -7.13 2.96
N GLY A 130 -1.41 -7.95 3.97
CA GLY A 130 -0.65 -9.19 3.77
C GLY A 130 -1.18 -10.13 2.68
N ASP A 131 -2.48 -10.36 2.62
CA ASP A 131 -3.09 -11.22 1.59
C ASP A 131 -2.95 -10.64 0.17
N SER A 132 -3.13 -9.34 0.02
CA SER A 132 -2.92 -8.64 -1.27
C SER A 132 -1.45 -8.71 -1.71
N LEU A 133 -0.50 -8.58 -0.77
CA LEU A 133 0.92 -8.71 -1.05
C LEU A 133 1.28 -10.13 -1.53
N LYS A 134 0.69 -11.15 -0.90
CA LYS A 134 0.84 -12.55 -1.33
C LYS A 134 0.29 -12.78 -2.73
N LEU A 135 -0.87 -12.20 -3.04
CA LEU A 135 -1.43 -12.27 -4.39
C LEU A 135 -0.50 -11.61 -5.41
N ALA A 136 0.03 -10.42 -5.11
CA ALA A 136 0.98 -9.71 -5.97
C ALA A 136 2.23 -10.56 -6.27
N GLU A 137 2.84 -11.19 -5.26
CA GLU A 137 3.98 -12.07 -5.45
C GLU A 137 3.63 -13.30 -6.30
N ASN A 138 2.47 -13.92 -6.08
CA ASN A 138 2.03 -15.08 -6.86
C ASN A 138 1.86 -14.73 -8.34
N LEU A 139 1.25 -13.58 -8.64
CA LEU A 139 1.11 -13.10 -10.02
C LEU A 139 2.49 -12.85 -10.67
N ALA A 140 3.44 -12.29 -9.93
CA ALA A 140 4.80 -12.10 -10.42
C ALA A 140 5.52 -13.43 -10.72
N ARG A 141 5.30 -14.46 -9.90
CA ARG A 141 5.80 -15.83 -10.13
C ARG A 141 5.20 -16.46 -11.37
N GLU A 142 3.88 -16.37 -11.54
CA GLU A 142 3.17 -16.90 -12.70
C GLU A 142 3.64 -16.25 -14.00
N GLN A 143 3.91 -14.94 -13.97
CA GLN A 143 4.41 -14.18 -15.10
C GLN A 143 5.92 -14.32 -15.32
N LYS A 144 6.65 -14.97 -14.39
CA LYS A 144 8.10 -15.12 -14.42
C LYS A 144 8.84 -13.79 -14.59
N VAL A 145 8.47 -12.79 -13.81
CA VAL A 145 9.10 -11.45 -13.87
C VAL A 145 10.14 -11.25 -12.77
N GLY A 146 11.17 -10.44 -13.06
CA GLY A 146 12.18 -10.01 -12.10
C GLY A 146 12.88 -11.18 -11.41
N VAL A 147 12.85 -11.22 -10.07
CA VAL A 147 13.46 -12.28 -9.24
C VAL A 147 12.91 -13.69 -9.47
N TRP A 148 11.89 -13.83 -10.33
CA TRP A 148 11.24 -15.08 -10.72
C TRP A 148 11.53 -15.52 -12.16
N ALA A 149 12.30 -14.75 -12.94
CA ALA A 149 12.52 -15.01 -14.38
C ALA A 149 13.15 -16.39 -14.69
N ASP A 150 14.02 -16.87 -13.79
CA ASP A 150 14.76 -18.12 -13.99
C ASP A 150 14.10 -19.35 -13.34
N ARG A 151 12.82 -19.27 -12.98
CA ARG A 151 12.09 -20.37 -12.30
C ARG A 151 11.00 -21.02 -13.13
#